data_AF-F5J2T8-F1
#
_entry.id   AF-F5J2T8-F1
#
_cell.length_a   1.000
_cell.length_b   1.000
_cell.length_c   1.000
_cell.angle_alpha   90.00
_cell.angle_beta   90.00
_cell.angle_gamma   90.00
#
_symmetry.space_group_name_H-M   'P 1'
#
loop_
_entity.id
_entity.type
_entity.pdbx_description
1 polymer ?
#
loop_
_entity_poly.entity_id
_entity_poly.type
_entity_poly.pdbx_seq_one_letter_code
_entity_poly.pdbx_strand_id
1 'polypeptide(L)'
;MEKIISPIDKSLLKAELTKDKLLRHTNKANNEIYIITHHNSPNVMLEIGRLREIAFRYYGGGTGLSTDIDEYDTMDNPYKQLIVWNPDAEEIIGGYRFICGPDICFDDNGEPVLATSHLFHFSKKFIKEYLPYTFELGRSFVTLEYQSTLAGSKGIFALDNLWDGLGALSVADPSMKYFFGKVTMYDTYNTQARDMILYFLGKYFPDPDKLVWPKQALQIETEEKKLIRLFDEDTFKADYKILNTSVRRLGLNIPPLVNAYMSLSPQMKVFGTAVNDTFGNVEETGILINVDEILEEKKKRHIESYLRDKPSKRFLKRLRQMINWSWSKYEDKPKKKNEGFFTISRRSNRNRRD
;
A
#
# COMPACT_ATOMS: atom_id res chain seq x y z
N MET A 1 -8.46 -25.65 -9.61
CA MET A 1 -7.55 -24.51 -9.78
C MET A 1 -7.13 -24.45 -11.23
N GLU A 2 -7.32 -23.31 -11.89
CA GLU A 2 -7.02 -23.15 -13.31
C GLU A 2 -5.52 -23.05 -13.57
N LYS A 3 -5.10 -23.43 -14.79
CA LYS A 3 -3.72 -23.22 -15.23
C LYS A 3 -3.50 -21.71 -15.42
N ILE A 4 -2.46 -21.17 -14.79
CA ILE A 4 -2.04 -19.78 -14.97
C ILE A 4 -1.63 -19.55 -16.43
N ILE A 5 -2.00 -18.41 -17.00
CA ILE A 5 -1.65 -18.07 -18.39
C ILE A 5 -0.12 -18.08 -18.61
N SER A 6 0.29 -18.26 -19.87
CA SER A 6 1.70 -18.10 -20.25
C SER A 6 2.16 -16.65 -20.09
N PRO A 7 3.46 -16.40 -19.87
CA PRO A 7 4.01 -15.04 -19.84
C PRO A 7 3.67 -14.24 -21.09
N ILE A 8 3.36 -12.96 -20.89
CA ILE A 8 3.12 -12.02 -21.98
C ILE A 8 4.45 -11.67 -22.66
N ASP A 9 4.43 -11.50 -23.98
CA ASP A 9 5.63 -11.15 -24.74
C ASP A 9 6.24 -9.81 -24.26
N LYS A 10 7.53 -9.82 -23.95
CA LYS A 10 8.27 -8.67 -23.40
C LYS A 10 8.22 -7.45 -24.32
N SER A 11 8.13 -7.64 -25.64
CA SER A 11 7.99 -6.54 -26.60
C SER A 11 6.66 -5.81 -26.46
N LEU A 12 5.56 -6.53 -26.17
CA LEU A 12 4.24 -5.95 -25.91
C LEU A 12 4.25 -5.16 -24.60
N LEU A 13 4.84 -5.72 -23.55
CA LEU A 13 4.98 -5.03 -22.26
C LEU A 13 5.73 -3.70 -22.43
N LYS A 14 6.89 -3.72 -23.09
CA LYS A 14 7.68 -2.50 -23.35
C LYS A 14 6.95 -1.49 -24.22
N ALA A 15 6.17 -1.93 -25.20
CA ALA A 15 5.37 -1.04 -26.05
C ALA A 15 4.33 -0.27 -25.25
N GLU A 16 3.80 -0.86 -24.16
CA GLU A 16 2.83 -0.21 -23.28
C GLU A 16 3.47 0.62 -22.16
N LEU A 17 4.71 0.34 -21.74
CA LEU A 17 5.45 1.07 -20.71
C LEU A 17 6.11 2.34 -21.25
N THR A 18 5.29 3.27 -21.74
CA THR A 18 5.71 4.51 -22.36
C THR A 18 6.17 5.58 -21.35
N LYS A 19 7.02 6.52 -21.79
CA LYS A 19 7.58 7.59 -20.94
C LYS A 19 6.54 8.45 -20.24
N ASP A 20 5.33 8.54 -20.77
CA ASP A 20 4.28 9.36 -20.22
C ASP A 20 3.50 8.68 -19.08
N LYS A 21 3.72 7.38 -18.88
CA LYS A 21 3.24 6.56 -17.76
C LYS A 21 4.32 6.35 -16.68
N LEU A 22 5.57 6.72 -16.98
CA LEU A 22 6.69 6.68 -16.04
C LEU A 22 6.44 7.69 -14.92
N LEU A 23 6.38 7.20 -13.68
CA LEU A 23 6.26 7.99 -12.47
C LEU A 23 7.63 8.54 -12.06
N ARG A 24 8.61 7.64 -11.87
CA ARG A 24 9.97 7.98 -11.45
C ARG A 24 10.93 6.81 -11.64
N HIS A 25 12.22 7.10 -11.54
CA HIS A 25 13.23 6.08 -11.26
C HIS A 25 13.30 5.81 -9.76
N THR A 26 13.67 4.58 -9.42
CA THR A 26 13.89 4.14 -8.04
C THR A 26 15.21 4.66 -7.49
N ASN A 27 15.30 4.76 -6.17
CA ASN A 27 16.52 5.22 -5.51
C ASN A 27 17.66 4.19 -5.54
N LYS A 28 17.35 2.91 -5.79
CA LYS A 28 18.30 1.79 -5.77
C LYS A 28 17.98 0.81 -6.89
N ALA A 29 19.03 0.19 -7.44
CA ALA A 29 18.97 -0.84 -8.47
C ALA A 29 18.46 -0.40 -9.85
N ASN A 30 18.41 0.91 -10.12
CA ASN A 30 18.09 1.48 -11.44
C ASN A 30 16.77 0.97 -12.06
N ASN A 31 15.81 0.59 -11.22
CA ASN A 31 14.47 0.19 -11.64
C ASN A 31 13.61 1.42 -11.91
N GLU A 32 12.55 1.22 -12.68
CA GLU A 32 11.59 2.24 -13.08
C GLU A 32 10.23 2.00 -12.42
N ILE A 33 9.49 3.06 -12.12
CA ILE A 33 8.14 2.96 -11.56
C ILE A 33 7.16 3.52 -12.56
N TYR A 34 6.14 2.72 -12.90
CA TYR A 34 5.08 3.10 -13.82
C TYR A 34 3.73 3.10 -13.13
N ILE A 35 2.83 3.97 -13.61
CA ILE A 35 1.41 3.93 -13.28
C ILE A 35 0.63 3.65 -14.55
N ILE A 36 -0.15 2.56 -14.54
CA ILE A 36 -0.96 2.13 -15.68
C ILE A 36 -2.40 1.82 -15.26
N THR A 37 -3.27 1.64 -16.24
CA THR A 37 -4.62 1.07 -16.07
C THR A 37 -4.85 -0.02 -17.11
N HIS A 38 -5.85 -0.86 -16.91
CA HIS A 38 -6.26 -1.84 -17.92
C HIS A 38 -6.53 -1.18 -19.29
N HIS A 39 -7.18 -0.01 -19.29
CA HIS A 39 -7.56 0.71 -20.51
C HIS A 39 -6.38 1.23 -21.33
N ASN A 40 -5.25 1.56 -20.69
CA ASN A 40 -4.10 2.15 -21.39
C ASN A 40 -2.92 1.19 -21.59
N SER A 41 -2.90 0.07 -20.86
CA SER A 41 -1.87 -0.96 -20.92
C SER A 41 -2.47 -2.35 -20.64
N PRO A 42 -3.32 -2.89 -21.54
CA PRO A 42 -4.02 -4.16 -21.31
C PRO A 42 -3.06 -5.37 -21.21
N ASN A 43 -1.97 -5.40 -21.97
CA ASN A 43 -1.00 -6.51 -21.92
C ASN A 43 -0.20 -6.48 -20.60
N VAL A 44 0.21 -5.30 -20.13
CA VAL A 44 0.84 -5.12 -18.83
C VAL A 44 -0.13 -5.50 -17.71
N MET A 45 -1.42 -5.14 -17.82
CA MET A 45 -2.42 -5.55 -16.82
C MET A 45 -2.59 -7.08 -16.76
N LEU A 46 -2.62 -7.76 -17.91
CA LEU A 46 -2.65 -9.23 -17.95
C LEU A 46 -1.43 -9.85 -17.28
N GLU A 47 -0.24 -9.30 -17.54
CA GLU A 47 1.00 -9.77 -16.90
C GLU A 47 0.99 -9.52 -15.38
N ILE A 48 0.47 -8.38 -14.92
CA ILE A 48 0.26 -8.10 -13.49
C ILE A 48 -0.64 -9.17 -12.87
N GLY A 49 -1.78 -9.47 -13.50
CA GLY A 49 -2.71 -10.49 -13.01
C GLY A 49 -2.09 -11.89 -12.96
N ARG A 50 -1.28 -12.25 -13.95
CA ARG A 50 -0.51 -13.49 -13.98
C ARG A 50 0.47 -13.57 -12.81
N LEU A 51 1.26 -12.52 -12.61
CA LEU A 51 2.30 -12.47 -11.58
C LEU A 51 1.73 -12.41 -10.15
N ARG A 52 0.62 -11.71 -9.96
CA ARG A 52 -0.16 -11.74 -8.72
C ARG A 52 -0.59 -13.15 -8.38
N GLU A 53 -1.26 -13.83 -9.31
CA GLU A 53 -1.76 -15.18 -9.08
C GLU A 53 -0.62 -16.16 -8.75
N ILE A 54 0.53 -16.05 -9.43
CA ILE A 54 1.74 -16.82 -9.09
C ILE A 54 2.20 -16.54 -7.67
N ALA A 55 2.36 -15.26 -7.31
CA ALA A 55 2.87 -14.86 -6.01
C ALA A 55 1.93 -15.26 -4.86
N PHE A 56 0.63 -15.09 -5.04
CA PHE A 56 -0.36 -15.38 -3.99
C PHE A 56 -0.60 -16.89 -3.83
N ARG A 57 -0.74 -17.65 -4.92
CA ARG A 57 -0.91 -19.11 -4.84
C ARG A 57 0.25 -19.81 -4.18
N TYR A 58 1.47 -19.31 -4.36
CA TYR A 58 2.67 -19.91 -3.76
C TYR A 58 2.56 -20.03 -2.23
N TYR A 59 1.88 -19.08 -1.58
CA TYR A 59 1.69 -19.04 -0.13
C TYR A 59 0.30 -19.55 0.32
N GLY A 60 -0.52 -20.07 -0.60
CA GLY A 60 -1.85 -20.62 -0.31
C GLY A 60 -3.02 -19.65 -0.51
N GLY A 61 -2.77 -18.39 -0.89
CA GLY A 61 -3.81 -17.44 -1.26
C GLY A 61 -4.15 -17.49 -2.76
N GLY A 62 -4.65 -16.36 -3.27
CA GLY A 62 -4.95 -16.18 -4.70
C GLY A 62 -6.39 -16.52 -5.06
N THR A 63 -6.76 -16.26 -6.31
CA THR A 63 -8.14 -16.41 -6.79
C THR A 63 -8.47 -17.85 -7.22
N GLY A 64 -7.43 -18.63 -7.56
CA GLY A 64 -7.57 -19.95 -8.16
C GLY A 64 -7.87 -19.93 -9.66
N LEU A 65 -7.93 -18.74 -10.28
CA LEU A 65 -8.19 -18.48 -11.71
C LEU A 65 -6.90 -18.29 -12.51
N SER A 66 -6.96 -18.37 -13.83
CA SER A 66 -5.77 -18.22 -14.68
C SER A 66 -5.04 -16.86 -14.57
N THR A 67 -5.71 -15.82 -14.05
CA THR A 67 -5.16 -14.49 -13.71
C THR A 67 -5.88 -13.88 -12.51
N ASP A 68 -5.17 -13.15 -11.64
CA ASP A 68 -5.76 -12.32 -10.58
C ASP A 68 -6.08 -10.91 -11.11
N ILE A 69 -7.24 -10.81 -11.79
CA ILE A 69 -7.84 -9.57 -12.28
C ILE A 69 -9.32 -9.63 -11.91
N ASP A 70 -9.80 -8.60 -11.20
CA ASP A 70 -11.20 -8.49 -10.77
C ASP A 70 -11.87 -7.25 -11.38
N GLU A 71 -13.15 -7.05 -11.09
CA GLU A 71 -13.96 -5.96 -11.62
C GLU A 71 -13.36 -4.57 -11.33
N TYR A 72 -12.62 -4.43 -10.22
CA TYR A 72 -11.99 -3.18 -9.83
C TYR A 72 -10.81 -2.81 -10.73
N ASP A 73 -10.18 -3.80 -11.38
CA ASP A 73 -9.09 -3.57 -12.31
C ASP A 73 -9.58 -3.18 -13.72
N THR A 74 -10.83 -3.52 -14.08
CA THR A 74 -11.38 -3.32 -15.44
C THR A 74 -12.57 -2.36 -15.54
N MET A 75 -13.12 -1.88 -14.42
CA MET A 75 -14.21 -0.89 -14.39
C MET A 75 -13.87 0.42 -15.14
N ASP A 76 -14.87 1.25 -15.42
CA ASP A 76 -14.69 2.51 -16.17
C ASP A 76 -13.62 3.42 -15.57
N ASN A 77 -13.62 3.56 -14.24
CA ASN A 77 -12.55 4.23 -13.49
C ASN A 77 -11.78 3.21 -12.64
N PRO A 78 -10.86 2.43 -13.24
CA PRO A 78 -10.26 1.30 -12.57
C PRO A 78 -9.25 1.75 -11.53
N TYR A 79 -8.91 0.81 -10.65
CA TYR A 79 -7.73 0.96 -9.80
C TYR A 79 -6.51 1.10 -10.70
N LYS A 80 -5.69 2.09 -10.36
CA LYS A 80 -4.42 2.33 -11.02
C LYS A 80 -3.41 1.33 -10.51
N GLN A 81 -2.59 0.82 -11.39
CA GLN A 81 -1.54 -0.14 -11.05
C GLN A 81 -0.21 0.59 -10.98
N LEU A 82 0.40 0.61 -9.79
CA LEU A 82 1.76 1.08 -9.60
C LEU A 82 2.69 -0.13 -9.64
N ILE A 83 3.59 -0.19 -10.61
CA ILE A 83 4.52 -1.32 -10.76
C ILE A 83 5.96 -0.86 -10.75
N VAL A 84 6.84 -1.72 -10.26
CA VAL A 84 8.29 -1.59 -10.37
C VAL A 84 8.75 -2.47 -11.54
N TRP A 85 9.37 -1.85 -12.52
CA TRP A 85 9.90 -2.47 -13.73
C TRP A 85 11.42 -2.52 -13.68
N ASN A 86 11.99 -3.68 -13.99
CA ASN A 86 13.42 -3.86 -14.21
C ASN A 86 13.72 -3.71 -15.70
N PRO A 87 14.37 -2.62 -16.15
CA PRO A 87 14.66 -2.42 -17.57
C PRO A 87 15.72 -3.39 -18.11
N ASP A 88 16.63 -3.89 -17.27
CA ASP A 88 17.70 -4.79 -17.69
C ASP A 88 17.17 -6.22 -17.93
N ALA A 89 16.30 -6.69 -17.03
CA ALA A 89 15.67 -8.01 -17.15
C ALA A 89 14.39 -7.98 -18.02
N GLU A 90 13.85 -6.80 -18.28
CA GLU A 90 12.56 -6.57 -18.93
C GLU A 90 11.42 -7.32 -18.21
N GLU A 91 11.34 -7.10 -16.89
CA GLU A 91 10.44 -7.83 -15.99
C GLU A 91 9.79 -6.92 -14.95
N ILE A 92 8.55 -7.24 -14.56
CA ILE A 92 7.89 -6.62 -13.42
C ILE A 92 8.41 -7.28 -12.14
N ILE A 93 8.90 -6.46 -11.22
CA ILE A 93 9.41 -6.90 -9.91
C ILE A 93 8.27 -7.05 -8.90
N GLY A 94 7.29 -6.16 -8.96
CA GLY A 94 6.18 -6.12 -8.02
C GLY A 94 5.32 -4.89 -8.24
N GLY A 95 4.26 -4.76 -7.44
CA GLY A 95 3.34 -3.64 -7.57
C GLY A 95 2.29 -3.55 -6.47
N TYR A 96 1.49 -2.48 -6.58
CA TYR A 96 0.23 -2.26 -5.87
C TYR A 96 -0.84 -1.87 -6.87
N ARG A 97 -2.11 -2.13 -6.52
CA ARG A 97 -3.20 -1.32 -7.07
C ARG A 97 -3.63 -0.25 -6.08
N PHE A 98 -4.13 0.87 -6.59
CA PHE A 98 -4.70 1.92 -5.76
C PHE A 98 -5.84 2.69 -6.43
N ILE A 99 -6.71 3.26 -5.60
CA ILE A 99 -7.72 4.24 -6.00
C ILE A 99 -7.70 5.44 -5.05
N CYS A 100 -8.01 6.63 -5.56
CA CYS A 100 -8.10 7.83 -4.75
C CYS A 100 -9.49 7.98 -4.14
N GLY A 101 -9.56 8.37 -2.87
CA GLY A 101 -10.76 8.74 -2.14
C GLY A 101 -11.85 9.44 -2.95
N PRO A 102 -11.53 10.57 -3.62
CA PRO A 102 -12.49 11.34 -4.41
C PRO A 102 -13.09 10.61 -5.63
N ASP A 103 -12.44 9.53 -6.06
CA ASP A 103 -12.85 8.74 -7.23
C ASP A 103 -13.74 7.54 -6.86
N ILE A 104 -13.95 7.31 -5.55
CA ILE A 104 -14.73 6.19 -5.04
C ILE A 104 -16.22 6.46 -5.22
N CYS A 105 -16.91 5.49 -5.82
CA CYS A 105 -18.36 5.48 -5.94
C CYS A 105 -19.01 4.91 -4.66
N PHE A 106 -20.27 5.24 -4.46
CA PHE A 106 -21.09 4.71 -3.38
C PHE A 106 -22.23 3.89 -3.98
N ASP A 107 -22.60 2.80 -3.30
CA ASP A 107 -23.77 2.01 -3.66
C ASP A 107 -25.08 2.69 -3.23
N ASP A 108 -26.22 2.05 -3.54
CA ASP A 108 -27.55 2.56 -3.20
C ASP A 108 -27.79 2.68 -1.68
N ASN A 109 -27.00 1.97 -0.86
CA ASN A 109 -27.05 2.02 0.60
C ASN A 109 -26.13 3.09 1.18
N GLY A 110 -25.35 3.78 0.34
CA GLY A 110 -24.37 4.79 0.75
C GLY A 110 -23.07 4.19 1.30
N GLU A 111 -22.81 2.91 1.06
CA GLU A 111 -21.53 2.27 1.37
C GLU A 111 -20.53 2.52 0.23
N PRO A 112 -19.25 2.79 0.54
CA PRO A 112 -18.24 2.98 -0.49
C PRO A 112 -18.01 1.67 -1.25
N VAL A 113 -17.85 1.73 -2.57
CA VAL A 113 -17.54 0.58 -3.42
C VAL A 113 -16.03 0.45 -3.51
N LEU A 114 -15.46 -0.39 -2.65
CA LEU A 114 -14.02 -0.65 -2.54
C LEU A 114 -13.72 -2.13 -2.65
N ALA A 115 -12.50 -2.44 -3.08
CA ALA A 115 -11.93 -3.79 -2.99
C ALA A 115 -11.92 -4.34 -1.55
N THR A 116 -12.01 -3.49 -0.54
CA THR A 116 -12.09 -3.88 0.88
C THR A 116 -13.52 -3.86 1.46
N SER A 117 -14.53 -3.39 0.71
CA SER A 117 -15.90 -3.23 1.21
C SER A 117 -16.63 -4.54 1.50
N HIS A 118 -16.22 -5.65 0.90
CA HIS A 118 -16.77 -6.96 1.26
C HIS A 118 -16.21 -7.48 2.59
N LEU A 119 -15.10 -6.92 3.08
CA LEU A 119 -14.40 -7.39 4.28
C LEU A 119 -14.67 -6.54 5.51
N PHE A 120 -14.88 -5.24 5.31
CA PHE A 120 -14.97 -4.27 6.41
C PHE A 120 -16.25 -3.44 6.33
N HIS A 121 -16.73 -3.03 7.50
CA HIS A 121 -17.66 -1.94 7.67
C HIS A 121 -16.89 -0.63 7.86
N PHE A 122 -17.45 0.46 7.35
CA PHE A 122 -16.87 1.79 7.47
C PHE A 122 -17.78 2.71 8.29
N SER A 123 -17.21 3.41 9.26
CA SER A 123 -17.97 4.38 10.03
C SER A 123 -18.31 5.62 9.19
N LYS A 124 -19.39 6.31 9.57
CA LYS A 124 -19.73 7.62 8.98
C LYS A 124 -18.59 8.63 9.10
N LYS A 125 -17.79 8.55 10.18
CA LYS A 125 -16.61 9.40 10.40
C LYS A 125 -15.52 9.07 9.38
N PHE A 126 -15.22 7.79 9.16
CA PHE A 126 -14.26 7.37 8.14
C PHE A 126 -14.67 7.86 6.75
N ILE A 127 -15.92 7.59 6.35
CA ILE A 127 -16.45 7.97 5.03
C ILE A 127 -16.38 9.48 4.78
N LYS A 128 -16.69 10.31 5.78
CA LYS A 128 -16.75 11.78 5.61
C LYS A 128 -15.41 12.47 5.79
N GLU A 129 -14.60 12.02 6.75
CA GLU A 129 -13.42 12.75 7.21
C GLU A 129 -12.10 12.15 6.74
N TYR A 130 -12.07 10.84 6.42
CA TYR A 130 -10.84 10.13 6.04
C TYR A 130 -10.86 9.74 4.57
N LEU A 131 -11.91 9.05 4.12
CA LEU A 131 -11.99 8.46 2.80
C LEU A 131 -11.68 9.44 1.67
N PRO A 132 -12.18 10.70 1.65
CA PRO A 132 -11.89 11.66 0.58
C PRO A 132 -10.41 12.06 0.45
N TYR A 133 -9.60 11.78 1.47
CA TYR A 133 -8.18 12.09 1.54
C TYR A 133 -7.32 10.81 1.59
N THR A 134 -7.87 9.66 1.21
CA THR A 134 -7.25 8.35 1.36
C THR A 134 -6.94 7.71 0.02
N PHE A 135 -5.73 7.22 -0.16
CA PHE A 135 -5.45 6.21 -1.18
C PHE A 135 -5.80 4.85 -0.58
N GLU A 136 -6.77 4.15 -1.16
CA GLU A 136 -6.93 2.73 -0.85
C GLU A 136 -5.90 1.95 -1.67
N LEU A 137 -5.12 1.10 -0.99
CA LEU A 137 -4.10 0.24 -1.55
C LEU A 137 -4.54 -1.23 -1.44
N GLY A 138 -4.24 -2.01 -2.47
CA GLY A 138 -4.52 -3.45 -2.47
C GLY A 138 -3.60 -4.23 -3.39
N ARG A 139 -3.76 -5.57 -3.36
CA ARG A 139 -3.05 -6.54 -4.20
C ARG A 139 -1.56 -6.25 -4.29
N SER A 140 -0.93 -6.01 -3.15
CA SER A 140 0.50 -5.81 -3.05
C SER A 140 1.22 -7.13 -3.32
N PHE A 141 2.17 -7.12 -4.23
CA PHE A 141 2.92 -8.33 -4.55
C PHE A 141 4.36 -8.00 -4.95
N VAL A 142 5.23 -8.98 -4.73
CA VAL A 142 6.57 -9.06 -5.28
C VAL A 142 6.66 -10.41 -5.97
N THR A 143 7.18 -10.45 -7.18
CA THR A 143 7.34 -11.70 -7.94
C THR A 143 8.29 -12.65 -7.20
N LEU A 144 8.07 -13.96 -7.32
CA LEU A 144 8.78 -14.96 -6.52
C LEU A 144 10.30 -14.85 -6.69
N GLU A 145 10.75 -14.53 -7.90
CA GLU A 145 12.13 -14.34 -8.30
C GLU A 145 12.80 -13.11 -7.65
N TYR A 146 12.01 -12.21 -7.04
CA TYR A 146 12.49 -11.01 -6.37
C TYR A 146 12.09 -10.98 -4.88
N GLN A 147 11.57 -12.09 -4.33
CA GLN A 147 11.35 -12.22 -2.90
C GLN A 147 12.68 -12.58 -2.20
N SER A 148 13.05 -11.81 -1.18
CA SER A 148 14.34 -11.94 -0.48
C SER A 148 14.55 -13.32 0.18
N THR A 149 13.46 -14.02 0.50
CA THR A 149 13.47 -15.39 1.02
C THR A 149 13.88 -16.43 -0.02
N LEU A 150 13.74 -16.12 -1.31
CA LEU A 150 13.95 -17.06 -2.43
C LEU A 150 15.12 -16.67 -3.35
N ALA A 151 15.44 -15.38 -3.46
CA ALA A 151 16.23 -14.84 -4.56
C ALA A 151 17.62 -14.25 -4.21
N GLY A 152 18.07 -14.38 -2.96
CA GLY A 152 19.34 -13.79 -2.53
C GLY A 152 19.37 -12.27 -2.72
N SER A 153 20.38 -11.74 -3.43
CA SER A 153 20.59 -10.29 -3.57
C SER A 153 19.60 -9.56 -4.50
N LYS A 154 18.94 -10.28 -5.43
CA LYS A 154 18.06 -9.66 -6.44
C LYS A 154 16.79 -9.05 -5.85
N GLY A 155 16.31 -9.58 -4.72
CA GLY A 155 15.07 -9.14 -4.05
C GLY A 155 15.24 -8.08 -2.96
N ILE A 156 16.47 -7.66 -2.63
CA ILE A 156 16.75 -6.83 -1.45
C ILE A 156 16.03 -5.49 -1.51
N PHE A 157 15.82 -4.93 -2.71
CA PHE A 157 15.28 -3.58 -2.88
C PHE A 157 13.84 -3.53 -3.38
N ALA A 158 13.17 -4.66 -3.63
CA ALA A 158 11.82 -4.68 -4.20
C ALA A 158 10.82 -3.88 -3.36
N LEU A 159 10.78 -4.13 -2.04
CA LEU A 159 9.91 -3.38 -1.12
C LEU A 159 10.32 -1.91 -1.01
N ASP A 160 11.62 -1.61 -0.99
CA ASP A 160 12.10 -0.22 -0.94
C ASP A 160 11.70 0.57 -2.21
N ASN A 161 11.81 -0.05 -3.39
CA ASN A 161 11.42 0.54 -4.68
C ASN A 161 9.91 0.78 -4.76
N LEU A 162 9.13 -0.15 -4.22
CA LEU A 162 7.68 0.00 -4.07
C LEU A 162 7.32 1.22 -3.20
N TRP A 163 8.06 1.43 -2.10
CA TRP A 163 7.91 2.63 -1.26
C TRP A 163 8.34 3.92 -1.96
N ASP A 164 9.34 3.89 -2.85
CA ASP A 164 9.70 5.04 -3.68
C ASP A 164 8.49 5.50 -4.53
N GLY A 165 7.66 4.56 -4.99
CA GLY A 165 6.44 4.83 -5.73
C GLY A 165 5.34 5.45 -4.86
N LEU A 166 5.04 4.84 -3.70
CA LEU A 166 4.05 5.38 -2.77
C LEU A 166 4.42 6.79 -2.27
N GLY A 167 5.70 7.04 -2.00
CA GLY A 167 6.19 8.37 -1.63
C GLY A 167 5.99 9.42 -2.73
N ALA A 168 6.08 9.01 -4.00
CA ALA A 168 5.82 9.90 -5.13
C ALA A 168 4.33 10.25 -5.27
N LEU A 169 3.41 9.33 -4.92
CA LEU A 169 1.96 9.59 -4.90
C LEU A 169 1.60 10.69 -3.90
N SER A 170 2.18 10.67 -2.69
CA SER A 170 1.95 11.72 -1.69
C SER A 170 2.47 13.10 -2.11
N VAL A 171 3.50 13.15 -2.97
CA VAL A 171 4.00 14.41 -3.55
C VAL A 171 3.10 14.88 -4.69
N ALA A 172 2.56 13.95 -5.47
CA ALA A 172 1.70 14.25 -6.62
C ALA A 172 0.37 14.89 -6.22
N ASP A 173 -0.24 14.39 -5.14
CA ASP A 173 -1.42 15.01 -4.54
C ASP A 173 -1.25 15.17 -3.02
N PRO A 174 -0.72 16.33 -2.56
CA PRO A 174 -0.54 16.60 -1.14
C PRO A 174 -1.84 16.71 -0.34
N SER A 175 -3.02 16.72 -0.99
CA SER A 175 -4.30 16.69 -0.28
C SER A 175 -4.64 15.29 0.22
N MET A 176 -4.01 14.26 -0.32
CA MET A 176 -4.15 12.88 0.11
C MET A 176 -3.24 12.64 1.32
N LYS A 177 -3.85 12.34 2.46
CA LYS A 177 -3.21 12.27 3.77
C LYS A 177 -3.03 10.84 4.27
N TYR A 178 -3.79 9.90 3.73
CA TYR A 178 -3.83 8.54 4.27
C TYR A 178 -3.58 7.48 3.22
N PHE A 179 -2.89 6.41 3.62
CA PHE A 179 -2.90 5.13 2.94
C PHE A 179 -3.75 4.18 3.76
N PHE A 180 -4.85 3.69 3.18
CA PHE A 180 -5.69 2.65 3.75
C PHE A 180 -5.51 1.37 2.95
N GLY A 181 -5.53 0.22 3.61
CA GLY A 181 -5.48 -1.06 2.91
C GLY A 181 -5.52 -2.21 3.89
N LYS A 182 -5.10 -3.36 3.40
CA LYS A 182 -5.06 -4.60 4.18
C LYS A 182 -3.72 -5.30 4.06
N VAL A 183 -3.34 -5.99 5.13
CA VAL A 183 -2.18 -6.87 5.19
C VAL A 183 -2.67 -8.30 5.29
N THR A 184 -2.18 -9.16 4.41
CA THR A 184 -2.60 -10.56 4.34
C THR A 184 -1.66 -11.44 5.17
N MET A 185 -2.24 -12.31 5.99
CA MET A 185 -1.61 -13.48 6.57
C MET A 185 -2.28 -14.73 6.00
N TYR A 186 -1.46 -15.71 5.61
CA TYR A 186 -1.94 -16.94 5.00
C TYR A 186 -2.35 -17.93 6.09
N ASP A 187 -3.35 -18.75 5.81
CA ASP A 187 -3.91 -19.76 6.72
C ASP A 187 -2.89 -20.84 7.14
N THR A 188 -1.85 -21.04 6.35
CA THR A 188 -0.71 -21.92 6.66
C THR A 188 0.22 -21.37 7.75
N TYR A 189 0.08 -20.10 8.13
CA TYR A 189 0.89 -19.50 9.19
C TYR A 189 0.48 -20.05 10.56
N ASN A 190 1.44 -20.27 11.46
CA ASN A 190 1.15 -20.86 12.76
C ASN A 190 0.18 -19.97 13.57
N THR A 191 -0.94 -20.55 13.99
CA THR A 191 -2.02 -19.89 14.76
C THR A 191 -1.50 -19.14 15.98
N GLN A 192 -0.61 -19.74 16.77
CA GLN A 192 -0.07 -19.10 17.97
C GLN A 192 0.82 -17.90 17.60
N ALA A 193 1.63 -18.01 16.55
CA ALA A 193 2.44 -16.90 16.05
C ALA A 193 1.57 -15.77 15.48
N ARG A 194 0.52 -16.11 14.71
CA ARG A 194 -0.48 -15.17 14.21
C ARG A 194 -1.13 -14.40 15.35
N ASP A 195 -1.64 -15.12 16.35
CA ASP A 195 -2.35 -14.54 17.50
C ASP A 195 -1.46 -13.57 18.28
N MET A 196 -0.19 -13.92 18.48
CA MET A 196 0.79 -13.02 19.08
C MET A 196 0.98 -11.72 18.28
N ILE A 197 1.06 -11.82 16.94
CA ILE A 197 1.19 -10.67 16.05
C ILE A 197 -0.08 -9.81 16.10
N LEU A 198 -1.25 -10.41 15.97
CA LEU A 198 -2.53 -9.70 15.96
C LEU A 198 -2.79 -8.98 17.28
N TYR A 199 -2.52 -9.64 18.41
CA TYR A 199 -2.63 -9.04 19.73
C TYR A 199 -1.66 -7.87 19.89
N PHE A 200 -0.39 -8.05 19.50
CA PHE A 200 0.61 -6.99 19.56
C PHE A 200 0.20 -5.77 18.73
N LEU A 201 -0.29 -5.99 17.51
CA LEU A 201 -0.80 -4.94 16.64
C LEU A 201 -2.00 -4.21 17.27
N GLY A 202 -2.96 -4.95 17.85
CA GLY A 202 -4.11 -4.37 18.53
C GLY A 202 -3.73 -3.55 19.79
N LYS A 203 -2.73 -4.01 20.56
CA LYS A 203 -2.22 -3.31 21.74
C LYS A 203 -1.60 -1.96 21.39
N TYR A 204 -0.76 -1.92 20.34
CA TYR A 204 0.08 -0.76 20.03
C TYR A 204 -0.50 0.19 18.97
N PHE A 205 -1.40 -0.29 18.13
CA PHE A 205 -1.98 0.47 17.02
C PHE A 205 -3.52 0.45 17.05
N PRO A 206 -4.16 0.75 18.19
CA PRO A 206 -5.61 0.62 18.31
C PRO A 206 -6.35 1.64 17.45
N ASP A 207 -7.59 1.31 17.13
CA ASP A 207 -8.55 2.26 16.57
C ASP A 207 -9.62 2.65 17.60
N PRO A 208 -9.36 3.64 18.48
CA PRO A 208 -10.33 4.07 19.48
C PRO A 208 -11.58 4.72 18.87
N ASP A 209 -11.47 5.24 17.65
CA ASP A 209 -12.53 5.93 16.93
C ASP A 209 -13.50 4.95 16.22
N LYS A 210 -13.15 3.66 16.15
CA LYS A 210 -13.89 2.63 15.40
C LYS A 210 -14.23 3.10 13.98
N LEU A 211 -13.22 3.59 13.27
CA LEU A 211 -13.29 4.04 11.89
C LEU A 211 -13.66 2.90 10.95
N VAL A 212 -13.07 1.72 11.16
CA VAL A 212 -13.26 0.53 10.32
C VAL A 212 -13.26 -0.70 11.22
N TRP A 213 -14.08 -1.71 10.90
CA TRP A 213 -14.07 -3.01 11.60
C TRP A 213 -14.48 -4.15 10.67
N PRO A 214 -13.97 -5.39 10.89
CA PRO A 214 -14.28 -6.52 10.01
C PRO A 214 -15.77 -6.89 10.07
N LYS A 215 -16.34 -7.27 8.93
CA LYS A 215 -17.69 -7.84 8.84
C LYS A 215 -17.76 -9.20 9.51
N GLN A 216 -16.73 -10.02 9.29
CA GLN A 216 -16.51 -11.30 9.96
C GLN A 216 -15.16 -11.28 10.67
N ALA A 217 -15.17 -10.99 11.97
CA ALA A 217 -13.95 -10.87 12.76
C ALA A 217 -13.30 -12.23 13.02
N LEU A 218 -12.02 -12.37 12.66
CA LEU A 218 -11.19 -13.49 13.11
C LEU A 218 -11.09 -13.48 14.64
N GLN A 219 -11.27 -14.64 15.25
CA GLN A 219 -11.10 -14.81 16.69
C GLN A 219 -9.68 -15.26 17.00
N ILE A 220 -9.04 -14.58 17.96
CA ILE A 220 -7.76 -15.03 18.52
C ILE A 220 -8.03 -16.28 19.36
N GLU A 221 -7.37 -17.38 19.03
CA GLU A 221 -7.56 -18.69 19.69
C GLU A 221 -6.70 -18.82 20.95
N THR A 222 -5.55 -18.15 20.96
CA THR A 222 -4.65 -18.09 22.09
C THR A 222 -5.30 -17.34 23.25
N GLU A 223 -5.31 -17.94 24.44
CA GLU A 223 -5.90 -17.33 25.63
C GLU A 223 -5.36 -15.91 25.89
N GLU A 224 -6.27 -14.93 25.95
CA GLU A 224 -5.94 -13.51 26.10
C GLU A 224 -5.04 -13.24 27.32
N LYS A 225 -5.29 -13.91 28.45
CA LYS A 225 -4.46 -13.79 29.67
C LYS A 225 -3.00 -14.17 29.44
N LYS A 226 -2.71 -15.10 28.54
CA LYS A 226 -1.34 -15.47 28.18
C LYS A 226 -0.68 -14.37 27.35
N LEU A 227 -1.43 -13.76 26.43
CA LEU A 227 -0.95 -12.67 25.58
C LEU A 227 -0.70 -11.40 26.40
N ILE A 228 -1.60 -11.05 27.32
CA ILE A 228 -1.42 -9.95 28.29
C ILE A 228 -0.11 -10.15 29.08
N ARG A 229 0.11 -11.34 29.65
CA ARG A 229 1.33 -11.64 30.42
C ARG A 229 2.59 -11.67 29.56
N LEU A 230 2.48 -12.05 28.29
CA LEU A 230 3.61 -12.10 27.36
C LEU A 230 4.06 -10.69 26.97
N PHE A 231 3.09 -9.79 26.76
CA PHE A 231 3.31 -8.41 26.35
C PHE A 231 2.96 -7.46 27.49
N ASP A 232 3.74 -7.52 28.57
CA ASP A 232 3.55 -6.72 29.79
C ASP A 232 4.63 -5.64 29.96
N GLU A 233 5.45 -5.40 28.92
CA GLU A 233 6.48 -4.36 29.01
C GLU A 233 5.91 -2.95 28.79
N ASP A 234 6.58 -1.97 29.36
CA ASP A 234 6.19 -0.55 29.30
C ASP A 234 6.44 0.09 27.91
N THR A 235 7.21 -0.58 27.04
CA THR A 235 7.63 0.02 25.77
C THR A 235 7.39 -0.88 24.57
N PHE A 236 6.95 -0.27 23.47
CA PHE A 236 6.83 -0.91 22.16
C PHE A 236 8.08 -1.72 21.80
N LYS A 237 9.27 -1.15 22.02
CA LYS A 237 10.54 -1.78 21.65
C LYS A 237 10.83 -3.05 22.45
N ALA A 238 10.49 -3.06 23.75
CA ALA A 238 10.68 -4.23 24.62
C ALA A 238 9.72 -5.36 24.24
N ASP A 239 8.42 -5.06 24.12
CA ASP A 239 7.44 -6.06 23.68
C ASP A 239 7.70 -6.52 22.24
N TYR A 240 8.18 -5.66 21.35
CA TYR A 240 8.54 -6.06 19.99
C TYR A 240 9.71 -7.06 19.98
N LYS A 241 10.68 -6.89 20.88
CA LYS A 241 11.76 -7.88 21.07
C LYS A 241 11.21 -9.22 21.57
N ILE A 242 10.22 -9.19 22.46
CA ILE A 242 9.52 -10.39 22.94
C ILE A 242 8.74 -11.04 21.80
N LEU A 243 7.98 -10.29 21.01
CA LEU A 243 7.24 -10.79 19.85
C LEU A 243 8.17 -11.51 18.88
N ASN A 244 9.24 -10.84 18.46
CA ASN A 244 10.20 -11.41 17.51
C ASN A 244 10.87 -12.68 18.07
N THR A 245 11.28 -12.66 19.33
CA THR A 245 11.87 -13.84 19.99
C THR A 245 10.88 -15.00 20.09
N SER A 246 9.61 -14.71 20.43
CA SER A 246 8.56 -15.72 20.60
C SER A 246 8.15 -16.35 19.29
N VAL A 247 8.00 -15.56 18.23
CA VAL A 247 7.75 -16.06 16.87
C VAL A 247 8.93 -16.91 16.38
N ARG A 248 10.18 -16.50 16.64
CA ARG A 248 11.37 -17.29 16.29
C ARG A 248 11.49 -18.61 17.04
N ARG A 249 11.02 -18.68 18.28
CA ARG A 249 10.96 -19.94 19.05
C ARG A 249 10.02 -20.96 18.40
N LEU A 250 9.05 -20.51 17.61
CA LEU A 250 8.16 -21.36 16.81
C LEU A 250 8.77 -21.71 15.44
N GLY A 251 10.04 -21.37 15.18
CA GLY A 251 10.70 -21.62 13.89
C GLY A 251 10.30 -20.66 12.77
N LEU A 252 9.61 -19.55 13.10
CA LEU A 252 9.07 -18.60 12.13
C LEU A 252 9.73 -17.23 12.24
N ASN A 253 9.49 -16.38 11.25
CA ASN A 253 9.79 -14.95 11.31
C ASN A 253 8.49 -14.17 11.18
N ILE A 254 8.39 -13.01 11.84
CA ILE A 254 7.29 -12.07 11.61
C ILE A 254 7.27 -11.74 10.10
N PRO A 255 6.09 -11.77 9.45
CA PRO A 255 5.99 -11.46 8.02
C PRO A 255 6.69 -10.14 7.68
N PRO A 256 7.54 -10.10 6.63
CA PRO A 256 8.32 -8.90 6.30
C PRO A 256 7.48 -7.63 6.12
N LEU A 257 6.28 -7.75 5.55
CA LEU A 257 5.36 -6.63 5.38
C LEU A 257 4.86 -6.07 6.72
N VAL A 258 4.49 -6.93 7.67
CA VAL A 258 4.08 -6.50 9.02
C VAL A 258 5.20 -5.70 9.69
N ASN A 259 6.44 -6.19 9.62
CA ASN A 259 7.61 -5.46 10.11
C ASN A 259 7.85 -4.13 9.38
N ALA A 260 7.65 -4.11 8.05
CA ALA A 260 7.81 -2.90 7.26
C ALA A 260 6.83 -1.80 7.72
N TYR A 261 5.56 -2.11 7.96
CA TYR A 261 4.56 -1.15 8.41
C TYR A 261 4.81 -0.65 9.84
N MET A 262 5.11 -1.55 10.78
CA MET A 262 5.46 -1.16 12.16
C MET A 262 6.71 -0.28 12.23
N SER A 263 7.64 -0.45 11.27
CA SER A 263 8.86 0.35 11.17
C SER A 263 8.68 1.63 10.35
N LEU A 264 7.51 1.86 9.78
CA LEU A 264 7.22 3.02 8.93
C LEU A 264 6.56 4.14 9.72
N SER A 265 5.55 3.82 10.52
CA SER A 265 4.81 4.80 11.31
C SER A 265 4.50 4.27 12.71
N PRO A 266 4.91 4.98 13.77
CA PRO A 266 4.59 4.60 15.15
C PRO A 266 3.13 4.86 15.52
N GLN A 267 2.35 5.50 14.65
CA GLN A 267 0.97 5.93 14.90
C GLN A 267 -0.03 5.35 13.88
N MET A 268 0.37 4.30 13.15
CA MET A 268 -0.59 3.61 12.28
C MET A 268 -1.79 3.10 13.09
N LYS A 269 -2.93 2.93 12.44
CA LYS A 269 -4.13 2.31 13.02
C LYS A 269 -4.34 0.92 12.44
N VAL A 270 -4.79 0.00 13.28
CA VAL A 270 -5.17 -1.37 12.91
C VAL A 270 -6.66 -1.57 13.24
N PHE A 271 -7.42 -2.10 12.27
CA PHE A 271 -8.88 -2.15 12.30
C PHE A 271 -9.47 -3.55 12.54
N GLY A 272 -8.64 -4.48 13.01
CA GLY A 272 -8.99 -5.89 13.14
C GLY A 272 -8.79 -6.68 11.85
N THR A 273 -9.07 -7.98 11.93
CA THR A 273 -8.77 -8.97 10.89
C THR A 273 -10.05 -9.63 10.41
N ALA A 274 -10.26 -9.61 9.09
CA ALA A 274 -11.34 -10.33 8.41
C ALA A 274 -10.80 -11.62 7.78
N VAL A 275 -11.63 -12.65 7.67
CA VAL A 275 -11.33 -13.82 6.85
C VAL A 275 -11.82 -13.57 5.43
N ASN A 276 -11.00 -13.84 4.42
CA ASN A 276 -11.31 -13.69 3.01
C ASN A 276 -11.38 -15.06 2.31
N ASP A 277 -12.57 -15.63 2.27
CA ASP A 277 -12.87 -16.91 1.62
C ASP A 277 -12.70 -16.87 0.09
N THR A 278 -12.97 -15.73 -0.54
CA THR A 278 -12.80 -15.55 -2.00
C THR A 278 -11.34 -15.50 -2.46
N PHE A 279 -10.38 -15.48 -1.53
CA PHE A 279 -8.95 -15.33 -1.84
C PHE A 279 -8.09 -16.40 -1.14
N GLY A 280 -8.53 -17.65 -1.17
CA GLY A 280 -7.80 -18.77 -0.56
C GLY A 280 -7.92 -18.80 0.97
N ASN A 281 -9.03 -18.32 1.52
CA ASN A 281 -9.31 -18.32 2.96
C ASN A 281 -8.23 -17.62 3.81
N VAL A 282 -7.60 -16.59 3.25
CA VAL A 282 -6.55 -15.82 3.92
C VAL A 282 -7.14 -14.85 4.95
N GLU A 283 -6.31 -14.41 5.86
CA GLU A 283 -6.66 -13.46 6.91
C GLU A 283 -6.16 -12.07 6.54
N GLU A 284 -7.03 -11.06 6.61
CA GLU A 284 -6.73 -9.73 6.12
C GLU A 284 -6.97 -8.69 7.21
N THR A 285 -5.88 -8.11 7.69
CA THR A 285 -5.89 -7.09 8.73
C THR A 285 -5.94 -5.70 8.10
N GLY A 286 -6.98 -4.93 8.40
CA GLY A 286 -7.11 -3.55 7.92
C GLY A 286 -6.12 -2.61 8.62
N ILE A 287 -5.45 -1.75 7.86
CA ILE A 287 -4.50 -0.77 8.37
C ILE A 287 -4.71 0.62 7.75
N LEU A 288 -4.43 1.68 8.52
CA LEU A 288 -4.35 3.06 8.03
C LEU A 288 -3.03 3.68 8.47
N ILE A 289 -2.37 4.34 7.52
CA ILE A 289 -1.14 5.10 7.76
C ILE A 289 -1.38 6.54 7.35
N ASN A 290 -1.17 7.48 8.28
CA ASN A 290 -1.09 8.89 7.96
C ASN A 290 0.30 9.20 7.38
N VAL A 291 0.34 9.81 6.20
CA VAL A 291 1.57 10.18 5.49
C VAL A 291 2.44 11.11 6.34
N ASP A 292 1.82 12.02 7.10
CA ASP A 292 2.52 12.97 7.96
C ASP A 292 3.15 12.30 9.19
N GLU A 293 2.72 11.10 9.55
CA GLU A 293 3.21 10.31 10.68
C GLU A 293 4.24 9.25 10.27
N ILE A 294 4.64 9.22 9.00
CA ILE A 294 5.76 8.40 8.54
C ILE A 294 7.06 8.92 9.18
N LEU A 295 7.91 8.01 9.65
CA LEU A 295 9.19 8.38 10.26
C LEU A 295 10.05 9.22 9.32
N GLU A 296 10.73 10.24 9.86
CA GLU A 296 11.49 11.21 9.08
C GLU A 296 12.58 10.59 8.20
N GLU A 297 13.23 9.52 8.65
CA GLU A 297 14.20 8.78 7.84
C GLU A 297 13.54 8.19 6.57
N LYS A 298 12.32 7.66 6.71
CA LYS A 298 11.54 7.09 5.61
C LYS A 298 11.00 8.18 4.69
N LYS A 299 10.53 9.30 5.23
CA LYS A 299 10.15 10.48 4.44
C LYS A 299 11.31 10.99 3.60
N LYS A 300 12.48 11.19 4.21
CA LYS A 300 13.72 11.60 3.52
C LYS A 300 14.05 10.68 2.37
N ARG A 301 13.94 9.37 2.61
CA ARG A 301 14.29 8.34 1.65
C ARG A 301 13.33 8.26 0.48
N HIS A 302 12.02 8.28 0.70
CA HIS A 302 11.03 7.95 -0.33
C HIS A 302 10.26 9.16 -0.87
N ILE A 303 10.04 10.19 -0.05
CA ILE A 303 9.25 11.38 -0.37
C ILE A 303 10.18 12.55 -0.76
N GLU A 304 11.12 12.92 0.12
CA GLU A 304 12.01 14.05 -0.16
C GLU A 304 12.97 13.76 -1.31
N SER A 305 13.40 12.51 -1.49
CA SER A 305 14.23 12.11 -2.64
C SER A 305 13.56 12.50 -3.95
N TYR A 306 12.25 12.28 -4.05
CA TYR A 306 11.47 12.61 -5.24
C TYR A 306 11.32 14.12 -5.42
N LEU A 307 11.18 14.88 -4.33
CA LEU A 307 11.23 16.34 -4.40
C LEU A 307 12.59 16.85 -4.90
N ARG A 308 13.69 16.16 -4.57
CA ARG A 308 15.05 16.49 -5.03
C ARG A 308 15.28 16.19 -6.51
N ASP A 309 14.53 15.25 -7.07
CA ASP A 309 14.48 15.01 -8.53
C ASP A 309 13.87 16.22 -9.29
N LYS A 310 13.34 17.20 -8.56
CA LYS A 310 12.72 18.44 -9.08
C LYS A 310 11.69 18.15 -10.19
N PRO A 311 10.68 17.31 -9.92
CA PRO A 311 9.62 17.03 -10.89
C PRO A 311 8.96 18.34 -11.32
N SER A 312 8.82 18.54 -12.63
CA SER A 312 8.26 19.79 -13.14
C SER A 312 6.81 19.97 -12.65
N LYS A 313 6.39 21.22 -12.40
CA LYS A 313 4.99 21.51 -12.01
C LYS A 313 3.97 20.97 -13.02
N ARG A 314 4.32 21.00 -14.31
CA ARG A 314 3.49 20.44 -15.40
C ARG A 314 3.37 18.93 -15.27
N PHE A 315 4.45 18.24 -14.94
CA PHE A 315 4.44 16.80 -14.71
C PHE A 315 3.61 16.45 -13.48
N LEU A 316 3.80 17.12 -12.35
CA LEU A 316 2.98 16.89 -11.15
C LEU A 316 1.49 17.15 -11.40
N LYS A 317 1.13 18.20 -12.16
CA LYS A 317 -0.26 18.45 -12.55
C LYS A 317 -0.82 17.30 -13.39
N ARG A 318 -0.08 16.81 -14.38
CA ARG A 318 -0.48 15.68 -15.22
C ARG A 318 -0.61 14.39 -14.40
N LEU A 319 0.36 14.13 -13.52
CA LEU A 319 0.35 12.98 -12.63
C LEU A 319 -0.86 13.02 -11.69
N ARG A 320 -1.18 14.19 -11.11
CA ARG A 320 -2.38 14.38 -10.30
C ARG A 320 -3.66 14.05 -11.08
N GLN A 321 -3.77 14.52 -12.32
CA GLN A 321 -4.90 14.21 -13.20
C GLN A 321 -4.98 12.71 -13.56
N MET A 322 -3.82 12.05 -13.69
CA MET A 322 -3.76 10.61 -13.98
C MET A 322 -4.21 9.77 -12.78
N ILE A 323 -3.83 10.15 -11.56
CA ILE A 323 -4.14 9.37 -10.35
C ILE A 323 -5.52 9.69 -9.78
N ASN A 324 -6.00 10.93 -9.92
CA ASN A 324 -7.24 11.43 -9.35
C ASN A 324 -8.13 12.00 -10.48
N TRP A 325 -9.02 11.14 -11.00
CA TRP A 325 -9.85 11.41 -12.18
C TRP A 325 -10.84 12.55 -11.93
N SER A 326 -11.48 12.55 -10.76
CA SER A 326 -12.46 13.54 -10.33
C SER A 326 -11.86 14.93 -10.10
N TRP A 327 -10.54 15.04 -9.89
CA TRP A 327 -9.87 16.32 -9.70
C TRP A 327 -10.04 17.29 -10.88
N SER A 328 -10.14 16.78 -12.11
CA SER A 328 -10.42 17.59 -13.31
C SER A 328 -11.73 18.40 -13.19
N LYS A 329 -12.73 17.88 -12.47
CA LYS A 329 -14.02 18.57 -12.22
C LYS A 329 -13.94 19.64 -11.12
N TYR A 330 -12.87 19.68 -10.32
CA TYR A 330 -12.70 20.64 -9.22
C TYR A 330 -12.01 21.95 -9.65
N GLU A 331 -11.23 21.97 -10.75
CA GLU A 331 -10.64 23.23 -11.26
C GLU A 331 -11.69 24.21 -11.83
N ASP A 332 -12.86 23.72 -12.27
CA ASP A 332 -13.95 24.54 -12.82
C ASP A 332 -14.87 25.17 -11.75
N LYS A 333 -14.63 24.93 -10.46
CA LYS A 333 -15.35 25.63 -9.39
C LYS A 333 -14.66 26.97 -9.10
N PRO A 334 -15.38 28.11 -9.10
CA PRO A 334 -14.76 29.41 -8.85
C PRO A 334 -14.08 29.41 -7.49
N LYS A 335 -12.78 29.71 -7.48
CA LYS A 335 -11.98 29.85 -6.26
C LYS A 335 -12.61 30.92 -5.38
N LYS A 336 -13.24 30.53 -4.26
CA LYS A 336 -13.46 31.47 -3.15
C LYS A 336 -12.07 31.91 -2.68
N LYS A 337 -11.81 33.22 -2.69
CA LYS A 337 -10.61 33.81 -2.09
C LYS A 337 -10.56 33.40 -0.62
N ASN A 338 -9.69 32.45 -0.28
CA ASN A 338 -9.21 32.32 1.08
C ASN A 338 -7.97 33.20 1.19
N GLU A 339 -8.11 34.31 1.89
CA GLU A 339 -6.99 35.07 2.43
C GLU A 339 -6.36 34.25 3.57
N GLY A 340 -5.05 34.00 3.48
CA GLY A 340 -4.26 33.42 4.57
C GLY A 340 -3.38 32.27 4.15
N PHE A 341 -2.11 32.34 4.59
CA PHE A 341 -1.05 31.33 4.52
C PHE A 341 -0.22 31.27 3.23
N PHE A 342 0.82 32.12 3.19
CA PHE A 342 2.25 31.73 3.24
C PHE A 342 3.11 33.00 3.01
N THR A 343 3.56 33.65 4.08
CA THR A 343 4.67 34.62 4.01
C THR A 343 5.95 33.93 4.47
N ILE A 344 6.77 33.53 3.51
CA ILE A 344 8.11 33.01 3.76
C ILE A 344 8.99 34.20 4.19
N SER A 345 9.27 34.28 5.49
CA SER A 345 10.27 35.19 6.07
C SER A 345 11.68 34.77 5.59
N ARG A 346 12.25 35.56 4.67
CA ARG A 346 13.69 35.54 4.37
C ARG A 346 14.41 36.40 5.41
N ARG A 347 14.99 35.79 6.44
CA ARG A 347 16.04 36.45 7.24
C ARG A 347 17.37 36.30 6.53
N SER A 348 17.85 37.39 5.94
CA SER A 348 19.23 37.53 5.47
C SER A 348 20.14 37.92 6.64
N ASN A 349 21.04 37.03 7.06
CA ASN A 349 22.19 37.41 7.88
C ASN A 349 23.25 38.03 6.96
N ARG A 350 23.35 39.36 6.97
CA ARG A 350 24.57 40.09 6.62
C ARG A 350 25.12 40.69 7.90
N ASN A 351 26.11 40.03 8.50
CA ASN A 351 26.96 40.66 9.51
C ASN A 351 27.79 41.75 8.84
N ARG A 352 27.60 42.98 9.29
CA ARG A 352 28.54 44.09 9.07
C ARG A 352 29.71 43.91 10.04
N ARG A 353 30.91 44.03 9.48
CA ARG A 353 32.08 44.55 10.18
C ARG A 353 31.82 46.04 10.42
N ASP A 354 31.98 46.49 11.65
CA ASP A 354 32.94 47.52 12.07
C ASP A 354 32.80 47.75 13.58
#